data_AF-A0A5B0PSD6-F1
#
_entry.id   AF-A0A5B0PSD6-F1
#
_cell.length_a   1.000
_cell.length_b   1.000
_cell.length_c   1.000
_cell.angle_alpha   90.00
_cell.angle_beta   90.00
_cell.angle_gamma   90.00
#
_symmetry.space_group_name_H-M   'P 1'
#
loop_
_entity.id
_entity.type
_entity.pdbx_description
1 polymer ?
#
loop_
_entity_poly.entity_id
_entity_poly.type
_entity_poly.pdbx_seq_one_letter_code
_entity_poly.pdbx_strand_id
1 'polypeptide(L)'
;MEAVNPTILKMTIEAIPTLTEDNFSSWRTRINALFKLGGLKEQMAEGEPALADDDNTMLCAIIIAKISPTTHTNVVTAINEVNAQLLWKAILKRFISSEPSNRARVYNAFANISFDVSNIEKFITEVRSSLVKMEDVGITLPEDIITYDLLRRLPNSLDNIKQTITHSRNGEDIKPQSLLDHLEIHLNELKVSSSSNSESIATSMFTKEDPRCIPGHHNPYAKSHPKENCWKVYPEKKAEFMKKKEDSHTRAKAA
;
A
#
# COMPACT_ATOMS: atom_id res chain seq x y z
N MET A 1 6.09 -8.93 31.81
CA MET A 1 5.67 -7.69 31.10
C MET A 1 5.24 -6.55 32.01
N GLU A 2 5.17 -6.72 33.33
CA GLU A 2 4.64 -5.73 34.28
C GLU A 2 5.37 -4.37 34.31
N ALA A 3 6.65 -4.33 33.93
CA ALA A 3 7.43 -3.09 33.89
C ALA A 3 7.14 -2.21 32.65
N VAL A 4 6.34 -2.70 31.69
CA VAL A 4 6.01 -1.97 30.47
C VAL A 4 4.92 -0.95 30.75
N ASN A 5 5.06 0.27 30.22
CA ASN A 5 4.01 1.28 30.28
C ASN A 5 2.68 0.72 29.71
N PRO A 6 1.59 0.67 30.52
CA PRO A 6 0.33 0.05 30.09
C PRO A 6 -0.29 0.68 28.84
N THR A 7 -0.12 1.99 28.64
CA THR A 7 -0.62 2.70 27.46
C THR A 7 0.13 2.28 26.20
N ILE A 8 1.47 2.19 26.27
CA ILE A 8 2.30 1.73 25.15
C ILE A 8 1.96 0.28 24.81
N LEU A 9 1.78 -0.56 25.82
CA LEU A 9 1.40 -1.96 25.65
C LEU A 9 0.05 -2.09 24.94
N LYS A 10 -0.97 -1.35 25.41
CA LYS A 10 -2.30 -1.32 24.80
C LYS A 10 -2.25 -0.87 23.33
N MET A 11 -1.57 0.25 23.05
CA MET A 11 -1.43 0.76 21.67
C MET A 11 -0.72 -0.24 20.75
N THR A 12 0.30 -0.92 21.27
CA THR A 12 1.03 -1.95 20.51
C THR A 12 0.11 -3.12 20.17
N ILE A 13 -0.70 -3.59 21.13
CA ILE A 13 -1.66 -4.68 20.92
C ILE A 13 -2.74 -4.27 19.92
N GLU A 14 -3.31 -3.06 20.04
CA GLU A 14 -4.34 -2.55 19.11
C GLU A 14 -3.82 -2.46 17.67
N ALA A 15 -2.55 -2.07 17.49
CA ALA A 15 -1.92 -1.98 16.18
C ALA A 15 -1.60 -3.33 15.50
N ILE A 16 -1.77 -4.47 16.20
CA ILE A 16 -1.60 -5.79 15.60
C ILE A 16 -2.88 -6.15 14.82
N PRO A 17 -2.81 -6.39 13.49
CA PRO A 17 -3.97 -6.82 12.72
C PRO A 17 -4.35 -8.27 13.06
N THR A 18 -5.52 -8.71 12.61
CA THR A 18 -5.86 -10.15 12.66
C THR A 18 -5.00 -10.91 11.65
N LEU A 19 -4.38 -12.03 12.06
CA LEU A 19 -3.57 -12.87 11.20
C LEU A 19 -4.42 -13.57 10.13
N THR A 20 -4.04 -13.38 8.88
CA THR A 20 -4.58 -14.06 7.69
C THR A 20 -3.45 -14.72 6.89
N GLU A 21 -3.79 -15.47 5.84
CA GLU A 21 -2.82 -16.05 4.89
C GLU A 21 -1.99 -15.00 4.15
N ASP A 22 -2.48 -13.76 4.09
CA ASP A 22 -1.87 -12.71 3.29
C ASP A 22 -0.88 -11.85 4.06
N ASN A 23 -1.07 -11.69 5.37
CA ASN A 23 -0.36 -10.70 6.17
C ASN A 23 0.64 -11.28 7.19
N PHE A 24 0.91 -12.59 7.16
CA PHE A 24 1.72 -13.28 8.17
C PHE A 24 3.07 -12.60 8.46
N SER A 25 3.83 -12.18 7.45
CA SER A 25 5.14 -11.53 7.66
C SER A 25 5.03 -10.20 8.44
N SER A 26 4.06 -9.36 8.08
CA SER A 26 3.77 -8.11 8.80
C SER A 26 3.25 -8.37 10.21
N TRP A 27 2.36 -9.35 10.36
CA TRP A 27 1.81 -9.77 11.64
C TRP A 27 2.90 -10.30 12.59
N ARG A 28 3.76 -11.21 12.09
CA ARG A 28 4.93 -11.76 12.79
C ARG A 28 5.85 -10.66 13.28
N THR A 29 6.09 -9.64 12.46
CA THR A 29 6.92 -8.49 12.83
C THR A 29 6.33 -7.71 13.99
N ARG A 30 5.03 -7.45 14.00
CA ARG A 30 4.34 -6.72 15.07
C ARG A 30 4.27 -7.52 16.37
N ILE A 31 4.04 -8.83 16.30
CA ILE A 31 4.07 -9.72 17.47
C ILE A 31 5.49 -9.81 18.05
N ASN A 32 6.53 -9.92 17.22
CA ASN A 32 7.91 -9.87 17.69
C ASN A 32 8.28 -8.52 18.34
N ALA A 33 7.70 -7.41 17.85
CA ALA A 33 7.86 -6.12 18.49
C ALA A 33 7.21 -6.08 19.89
N LEU A 34 6.03 -6.70 20.05
CA LEU A 34 5.40 -6.89 21.35
C LEU A 34 6.28 -7.72 22.31
N PHE A 35 6.85 -8.83 21.83
CA PHE A 35 7.76 -9.64 22.67
C PHE A 35 9.00 -8.87 23.11
N LYS A 36 9.59 -8.07 22.20
CA LYS A 36 10.71 -7.17 22.53
C LYS A 36 10.33 -6.14 23.58
N LEU A 37 9.17 -5.50 23.43
CA LEU A 37 8.66 -4.54 24.40
C LEU A 37 8.50 -5.18 25.79
N GLY A 38 8.06 -6.44 25.82
CA GLY A 38 7.91 -7.22 27.05
C GLY A 38 9.19 -7.81 27.64
N GLY A 39 10.33 -7.75 26.92
CA GLY A 39 11.57 -8.40 27.33
C GLY A 39 11.57 -9.94 27.19
N LEU A 40 10.66 -10.49 26.39
CA LEU A 40 10.42 -11.94 26.26
C LEU A 40 10.85 -12.52 24.91
N LYS A 41 11.52 -11.72 24.06
CA LYS A 41 11.80 -12.08 22.65
C LYS A 41 12.63 -13.36 22.55
N GLU A 42 13.71 -13.46 23.31
CA GLU A 42 14.62 -14.62 23.30
C GLU A 42 13.90 -15.87 23.80
N GLN A 43 13.19 -15.79 24.93
CA GLN A 43 12.36 -16.88 25.47
C GLN A 43 11.29 -17.36 24.48
N MET A 44 10.67 -16.45 23.73
CA MET A 44 9.68 -16.80 22.70
C MET A 44 10.31 -17.46 21.47
N ALA A 45 11.52 -17.05 21.09
CA ALA A 45 12.23 -17.60 19.93
C ALA A 45 12.77 -19.01 20.21
N GLU A 46 13.41 -19.20 21.36
CA GLU A 46 14.00 -20.49 21.76
C GLU A 46 12.92 -21.44 22.32
N GLY A 47 11.90 -20.86 22.97
CA GLY A 47 10.88 -21.56 23.72
C GLY A 47 11.37 -22.08 25.07
N GLU A 48 12.52 -21.58 25.54
CA GLU A 48 13.10 -21.86 26.85
C GLU A 48 13.82 -20.59 27.35
N PRO A 49 13.94 -20.37 28.68
CA PRO A 49 13.17 -21.06 29.71
C PRO A 49 11.67 -20.78 29.59
N ALA A 50 10.86 -21.53 30.33
CA ALA A 50 9.42 -21.27 30.45
C ALA A 50 9.13 -19.82 30.87
N LEU A 51 8.05 -19.26 30.33
CA LEU A 51 7.56 -17.95 30.73
C LEU A 51 6.98 -17.98 32.14
N ALA A 52 6.99 -16.84 32.83
CA ALA A 52 6.18 -16.66 34.04
C ALA A 52 4.68 -16.82 33.70
N ASP A 53 3.89 -17.35 34.65
CA ASP A 53 2.48 -17.70 34.43
C ASP A 53 1.64 -16.51 33.92
N ASP A 54 1.85 -15.32 34.48
CA ASP A 54 1.14 -14.10 34.07
C ASP A 54 1.49 -13.68 32.64
N ASP A 55 2.77 -13.75 32.28
CA ASP A 55 3.25 -13.43 30.94
C ASP A 55 2.77 -14.47 29.91
N ASN A 56 2.78 -15.74 30.28
CA ASN A 56 2.23 -16.82 29.44
C ASN A 56 0.74 -16.62 29.17
N THR A 57 -0.04 -16.38 30.22
CA THR A 57 -1.50 -16.17 30.12
C THR A 57 -1.82 -14.96 29.26
N MET A 58 -1.11 -13.84 29.49
CA MET A 58 -1.29 -12.61 28.73
C MET A 58 -0.95 -12.80 27.24
N LEU A 59 0.17 -13.46 26.93
CA LEU A 59 0.55 -13.69 25.54
C LEU A 59 -0.38 -14.68 24.82
N CYS A 60 -0.87 -15.74 25.49
CA CYS A 60 -1.87 -16.64 24.92
C CYS A 60 -3.13 -15.86 24.52
N ALA A 61 -3.66 -15.05 25.44
CA ALA A 61 -4.85 -14.24 25.20
C ALA A 61 -4.65 -13.27 24.02
N ILE A 62 -3.51 -12.59 23.97
CA ILE A 62 -3.20 -11.65 22.88
C ILE A 62 -3.07 -12.38 21.54
N ILE A 63 -2.32 -13.48 21.46
CA ILE A 63 -2.12 -14.22 20.22
C ILE A 63 -3.45 -14.78 19.72
N ILE A 64 -4.25 -15.42 20.58
CA ILE A 64 -5.57 -15.97 20.24
C ILE A 64 -6.51 -14.87 19.74
N ALA A 65 -6.52 -13.70 20.38
CA ALA A 65 -7.33 -12.56 19.95
C ALA A 65 -6.88 -11.96 18.60
N LYS A 66 -5.65 -12.25 18.16
CA LYS A 66 -5.05 -11.69 16.94
C LYS A 66 -4.89 -12.70 15.82
N ILE A 67 -5.53 -13.86 15.90
CA ILE A 67 -5.61 -14.82 14.78
C ILE A 67 -7.04 -14.94 14.23
N SER A 68 -7.16 -15.18 12.92
CA SER A 68 -8.49 -15.39 12.33
C SER A 68 -9.14 -16.68 12.83
N PRO A 69 -10.48 -16.82 12.77
CA PRO A 69 -11.16 -18.08 13.13
C PRO A 69 -10.65 -19.30 12.35
N THR A 70 -10.34 -19.11 11.06
CA THR A 70 -9.76 -20.15 10.21
C THR A 70 -8.38 -20.55 10.71
N THR A 71 -7.52 -19.59 11.06
CA THR A 71 -6.20 -19.88 11.62
C THR A 71 -6.32 -20.57 12.97
N HIS A 72 -7.22 -20.11 13.83
CA HIS A 72 -7.50 -20.70 15.14
C HIS A 72 -7.83 -22.19 15.01
N THR A 73 -8.81 -22.53 14.17
CA THR A 73 -9.25 -23.91 13.95
C THR A 73 -8.13 -24.84 13.47
N ASN A 74 -7.17 -24.32 12.70
CA ASN A 74 -6.12 -25.13 12.09
C ASN A 74 -4.84 -25.23 12.93
N VAL A 75 -4.65 -24.37 13.94
CA VAL A 75 -3.37 -24.24 14.67
C VAL A 75 -3.53 -24.42 16.17
N VAL A 76 -4.66 -24.00 16.74
CA VAL A 76 -4.90 -24.03 18.18
C VAL A 76 -5.41 -25.41 18.60
N THR A 77 -4.89 -25.88 19.72
CA THR A 77 -5.14 -27.18 20.34
C THR A 77 -5.25 -27.01 21.85
N ALA A 78 -5.84 -27.97 22.55
CA ALA A 78 -5.93 -27.94 24.02
C ALA A 78 -4.56 -27.85 24.74
N ILE A 79 -3.47 -28.22 24.07
CA ILE A 79 -2.11 -28.17 24.64
C ILE A 79 -1.48 -26.79 24.47
N ASN A 80 -1.58 -26.21 23.27
CA ASN A 80 -0.92 -24.94 22.98
C ASN A 80 -1.76 -23.72 23.32
N GLU A 81 -3.08 -23.84 23.50
CA GLU A 81 -3.93 -22.71 23.88
C GLU A 81 -3.58 -22.10 25.25
N VAL A 82 -2.93 -22.90 26.12
CA VAL A 82 -2.45 -22.50 27.44
C VAL A 82 -0.94 -22.31 27.52
N ASN A 83 -0.22 -22.37 26.40
CA ASN A 83 1.23 -22.20 26.37
C ASN A 83 1.66 -21.33 25.18
N ALA A 84 2.07 -20.09 25.46
CA ALA A 84 2.36 -19.08 24.45
C ALA A 84 3.53 -19.49 23.56
N GLN A 85 4.56 -20.13 24.12
CA GLN A 85 5.73 -20.60 23.37
C GLN A 85 5.33 -21.72 22.39
N LEU A 86 4.51 -22.68 22.82
CA LEU A 86 3.98 -23.74 21.95
C LEU A 86 3.03 -23.19 20.89
N LEU A 87 2.17 -22.24 21.25
CA LEU A 87 1.25 -21.59 20.32
C LEU A 87 2.02 -20.83 19.24
N TRP A 88 3.02 -20.07 19.64
CA TRP A 88 3.91 -19.34 18.73
C TRP A 88 4.63 -20.31 17.78
N LYS A 89 5.24 -21.38 18.30
CA LYS A 89 5.89 -22.41 17.48
C LYS A 89 4.91 -23.07 16.50
N ALA A 90 3.68 -23.35 16.91
CA ALA A 90 2.65 -23.92 16.05
C ALA A 90 2.23 -22.97 14.92
N ILE A 91 2.07 -21.67 15.22
CA ILE A 91 1.79 -20.64 14.21
C ILE A 91 2.96 -20.56 13.22
N LEU A 92 4.20 -20.45 13.70
CA LEU A 92 5.37 -20.45 12.82
C LEU A 92 5.36 -21.69 11.92
N LYS A 93 5.22 -22.89 12.49
CA LYS A 93 5.15 -24.13 11.72
C LYS A 93 4.08 -24.09 10.63
N ARG A 94 2.90 -23.50 10.86
CA ARG A 94 1.83 -23.44 9.84
C ARG A 94 2.16 -22.50 8.66
N PHE A 95 2.88 -21.41 8.91
CA PHE A 95 3.09 -20.37 7.91
C PHE A 95 4.47 -20.41 7.24
N ILE A 96 5.51 -20.83 7.96
CA ILE A 96 6.90 -20.89 7.47
C ILE A 96 7.44 -22.32 7.30
N SER A 97 6.58 -23.34 7.39
CA SER A 97 7.02 -24.71 7.13
C SER A 97 7.51 -24.87 5.68
N SER A 98 8.67 -25.50 5.54
CA SER A 98 9.27 -25.91 4.27
C SER A 98 8.72 -27.24 3.75
N GLU A 99 7.59 -27.73 4.29
CA GLU A 99 6.95 -28.94 3.78
C GLU A 99 6.49 -28.77 2.32
N PRO A 100 6.56 -29.83 1.48
CA PRO A 100 6.25 -29.73 0.06
C PRO A 100 4.87 -29.13 -0.25
N SER A 101 3.85 -29.43 0.55
CA SER A 101 2.49 -28.91 0.36
C SER A 101 2.40 -27.40 0.58
N ASN A 102 3.06 -26.88 1.63
CA ASN A 102 3.07 -25.44 1.91
C ASN A 102 3.90 -24.69 0.86
N ARG A 103 5.05 -25.25 0.47
CA ARG A 103 5.87 -24.71 -0.62
C ARG A 103 5.09 -24.64 -1.93
N ALA A 104 4.40 -25.72 -2.31
CA ALA A 104 3.59 -25.75 -3.53
C ALA A 104 2.49 -24.69 -3.49
N ARG A 105 1.80 -24.53 -2.35
CA ARG A 105 0.78 -23.49 -2.16
C ARG A 105 1.35 -22.08 -2.35
N VAL A 106 2.48 -21.77 -1.72
CA VAL A 106 3.14 -20.45 -1.82
C VAL A 106 3.64 -20.20 -3.24
N TYR A 107 4.27 -21.19 -3.88
CA TYR A 107 4.71 -21.08 -5.27
C TYR A 107 3.54 -20.88 -6.24
N ASN A 108 2.45 -21.62 -6.07
CA ASN A 108 1.27 -21.46 -6.92
C ASN A 108 0.63 -20.06 -6.75
N ALA A 109 0.64 -19.51 -5.52
CA ALA A 109 0.21 -18.14 -5.30
C ALA A 109 1.09 -17.15 -6.09
N PHE A 110 2.43 -17.32 -6.06
CA PHE A 110 3.36 -16.54 -6.90
C PHE A 110 3.06 -16.69 -8.39
N ALA A 111 2.94 -17.94 -8.87
CA ALA A 111 2.73 -18.26 -10.28
C ALA A 111 1.43 -17.66 -10.84
N ASN A 112 0.41 -17.49 -10.00
CA ASN A 112 -0.89 -16.96 -10.37
C ASN A 112 -0.99 -15.43 -10.33
N ILE A 113 0.03 -14.70 -9.86
CA ILE A 113 0.01 -13.23 -9.88
C ILE A 113 -0.13 -12.76 -11.33
N SER A 114 -1.20 -12.03 -11.63
CA SER A 114 -1.47 -11.49 -12.96
C SER A 114 -1.21 -9.99 -13.00
N PHE A 115 -0.64 -9.50 -14.11
CA PHE A 115 -0.50 -8.07 -14.33
C PHE A 115 -1.84 -7.44 -14.74
N ASP A 116 -2.18 -6.31 -14.12
CA ASP A 116 -3.34 -5.49 -14.45
C ASP A 116 -2.88 -4.05 -14.75
N VAL A 117 -3.08 -3.60 -15.98
CA VAL A 117 -2.70 -2.26 -16.44
C VAL A 117 -3.40 -1.16 -15.63
N SER A 118 -4.60 -1.43 -15.12
CA SER A 118 -5.35 -0.48 -14.32
C SER A 118 -4.82 -0.37 -12.88
N ASN A 119 -4.01 -1.32 -12.43
CA ASN A 119 -3.52 -1.39 -11.05
C ASN A 119 -2.10 -1.97 -10.96
N ILE A 120 -1.13 -1.21 -11.47
CA ILE A 120 0.30 -1.55 -11.41
C ILE A 120 0.77 -1.70 -9.95
N GLU A 121 0.26 -0.85 -9.04
CA GLU A 121 0.61 -0.85 -7.61
C GLU A 121 0.27 -2.17 -6.91
N LYS A 122 -0.89 -2.76 -7.25
CA LYS A 122 -1.28 -4.08 -6.76
C LYS A 122 -0.28 -5.15 -7.21
N PHE A 123 0.08 -5.17 -8.50
CA PHE A 123 1.05 -6.14 -9.02
C PHE A 123 2.40 -6.02 -8.30
N ILE A 124 2.91 -4.79 -8.12
CA ILE A 124 4.17 -4.54 -7.39
C ILE A 124 4.09 -5.10 -5.97
N THR A 125 2.98 -4.82 -5.27
CA THR A 125 2.78 -5.24 -3.87
C THR A 125 2.66 -6.76 -3.74
N GLU A 126 1.90 -7.42 -4.62
CA GLU A 126 1.74 -8.87 -4.63
C GLU A 126 3.06 -9.58 -4.92
N VAL A 127 3.85 -9.09 -5.88
CA VAL A 127 5.18 -9.65 -6.18
C VAL A 127 6.11 -9.48 -4.98
N ARG A 128 6.25 -8.27 -4.41
CA ARG A 128 7.10 -8.03 -3.22
C ARG A 128 6.72 -8.96 -2.06
N SER A 129 5.42 -9.07 -1.77
CA SER A 129 4.90 -9.95 -0.71
C SER A 129 5.21 -11.42 -1.00
N SER A 130 5.05 -11.87 -2.24
CA SER A 130 5.24 -13.26 -2.62
C SER A 130 6.71 -13.68 -2.60
N LEU A 131 7.65 -12.80 -2.96
CA LEU A 131 9.09 -13.09 -2.90
C LEU A 131 9.53 -13.37 -1.46
N VAL A 132 9.09 -12.53 -0.51
CA VAL A 132 9.37 -12.74 0.92
C VAL A 132 8.77 -14.06 1.42
N LYS A 133 7.53 -14.37 1.03
CA LYS A 133 6.88 -15.64 1.43
C LYS A 133 7.60 -16.86 0.88
N MET A 134 8.09 -16.79 -0.36
CA MET A 134 8.86 -17.86 -0.98
C MET A 134 10.14 -18.13 -0.20
N GLU A 135 10.89 -17.08 0.17
CA GLU A 135 12.09 -17.20 1.01
C GLU A 135 11.77 -17.78 2.40
N ASP A 136 10.72 -17.29 3.07
CA ASP A 136 10.27 -17.75 4.40
C ASP A 136 9.95 -19.26 4.43
N VAL A 137 9.54 -19.88 3.30
CA VAL A 137 9.29 -21.34 3.18
C VAL A 137 10.44 -22.10 2.48
N GLY A 138 11.56 -21.43 2.26
CA GLY A 138 12.79 -21.98 1.68
C GLY A 138 12.76 -22.18 0.16
N ILE A 139 11.85 -21.54 -0.57
CA ILE A 139 11.86 -21.57 -2.04
C ILE A 139 12.92 -20.59 -2.53
N THR A 140 14.06 -21.13 -2.93
CA THR A 140 15.14 -20.38 -3.55
C THR A 140 15.12 -20.61 -5.05
N LEU A 141 14.90 -19.55 -5.82
CA LEU A 141 15.03 -19.55 -7.28
C LEU A 141 16.08 -18.49 -7.67
N PRO A 142 16.85 -18.70 -8.74
CA PRO A 142 17.72 -17.67 -9.28
C PRO A 142 16.95 -16.38 -9.63
N GLU A 143 17.54 -15.23 -9.31
CA GLU A 143 16.89 -13.92 -9.50
C GLU A 143 16.52 -13.66 -10.96
N ASP A 144 17.37 -14.09 -11.89
CA ASP A 144 17.17 -13.97 -13.33
C ASP A 144 15.95 -14.77 -13.80
N ILE A 145 15.78 -16.01 -13.34
CA ILE A 145 14.63 -16.86 -13.66
C ILE A 145 13.32 -16.24 -13.15
N ILE A 146 13.31 -15.72 -11.93
CA ILE A 146 12.14 -15.00 -11.38
C ILE A 146 11.85 -13.77 -12.26
N THR A 147 12.89 -13.02 -12.63
CA THR A 147 12.75 -11.81 -13.44
C THR A 147 12.18 -12.11 -14.81
N TYR A 148 12.70 -13.13 -15.51
CA TYR A 148 12.19 -13.55 -16.81
C TYR A 148 10.71 -13.97 -16.74
N ASP A 149 10.32 -14.70 -15.70
CA ASP A 149 8.92 -15.08 -15.51
C ASP A 149 8.01 -13.87 -15.26
N LEU A 150 8.45 -12.89 -14.46
CA LEU A 150 7.69 -11.66 -14.23
C LEU A 150 7.59 -10.78 -15.49
N LEU A 151 8.69 -10.65 -16.24
CA LEU A 151 8.71 -9.90 -17.50
C LEU A 151 7.72 -10.48 -18.53
N ARG A 152 7.62 -11.81 -18.60
CA ARG A 152 6.66 -12.52 -19.46
C ARG A 152 5.20 -12.16 -19.16
N ARG A 153 4.88 -11.75 -17.93
CA ARG A 153 3.52 -11.39 -17.51
C ARG A 153 3.13 -9.97 -17.92
N LEU A 154 4.10 -9.13 -18.28
CA LEU A 154 3.83 -7.75 -18.67
C LEU A 154 3.24 -7.66 -20.10
N PRO A 155 2.27 -6.77 -20.34
CA PRO A 155 1.73 -6.51 -21.67
C PRO A 155 2.77 -5.84 -22.59
N ASN A 156 2.50 -5.86 -23.89
CA ASN A 156 3.38 -5.26 -24.90
C ASN A 156 3.52 -3.73 -24.75
N SER A 157 2.57 -3.07 -24.09
CA SER A 157 2.64 -1.63 -23.79
C SER A 157 3.82 -1.26 -22.88
N LEU A 158 4.44 -2.23 -22.21
CA LEU A 158 5.61 -2.06 -21.33
C LEU A 158 6.88 -2.70 -21.90
N ASP A 159 6.94 -2.93 -23.21
CA ASP A 159 8.12 -3.54 -23.85
C ASP A 159 9.40 -2.72 -23.69
N ASN A 160 9.28 -1.39 -23.53
CA ASN A 160 10.41 -0.52 -23.19
C ASN A 160 11.05 -0.92 -21.85
N ILE A 161 10.25 -1.23 -20.83
CA ILE A 161 10.73 -1.69 -19.51
C ILE A 161 11.40 -3.06 -19.67
N LYS A 162 10.75 -3.99 -20.41
CA LYS A 162 11.34 -5.32 -20.67
C LYS A 162 12.72 -5.20 -21.30
N GLN A 163 12.85 -4.42 -22.36
CA GLN A 163 14.11 -4.23 -23.08
C GLN A 163 15.19 -3.56 -22.22
N THR A 164 14.81 -2.57 -21.40
CA THR A 164 15.74 -1.89 -20.50
C THR A 164 16.40 -2.87 -19.55
N ILE A 165 15.62 -3.81 -19.00
CA ILE A 165 16.12 -4.83 -18.06
C ILE A 165 16.92 -5.92 -18.80
N THR A 166 16.40 -6.45 -19.90
CA THR A 166 17.03 -7.57 -20.63
C THR A 166 18.32 -7.19 -21.34
N HIS A 167 18.49 -5.92 -21.71
CA HIS A 167 19.71 -5.42 -22.35
C HIS A 167 20.67 -4.73 -21.37
N SER A 168 20.47 -4.92 -20.07
CA SER A 168 21.38 -4.39 -19.05
C SER A 168 22.81 -4.89 -19.25
N ARG A 169 23.77 -4.01 -19.02
CA ARG A 169 25.19 -4.33 -19.19
C ARG A 169 25.58 -5.35 -18.14
N ASN A 170 26.05 -6.52 -18.57
CA ASN A 170 26.41 -7.67 -17.73
C ASN A 170 25.24 -8.35 -16.97
N GLY A 171 23.98 -8.02 -17.29
CA GLY A 171 22.82 -8.63 -16.64
C GLY A 171 22.61 -8.21 -15.18
N GLU A 172 23.27 -7.16 -14.71
CA GLU A 172 23.19 -6.69 -13.31
C GLU A 172 21.77 -6.27 -12.90
N ASP A 173 20.97 -5.79 -13.86
CA ASP A 173 19.60 -5.35 -13.63
C ASP A 173 18.57 -6.48 -13.81
N ILE A 174 18.99 -7.70 -14.17
CA ILE A 174 18.08 -8.85 -14.34
C ILE A 174 17.71 -9.41 -12.97
N LYS A 175 17.01 -8.60 -12.18
CA LYS A 175 16.59 -8.89 -10.82
C LYS A 175 15.14 -8.44 -10.62
N PRO A 176 14.36 -9.13 -9.76
CA PRO A 176 12.98 -8.75 -9.52
C PRO A 176 12.86 -7.33 -9.00
N GLN A 177 13.80 -6.89 -8.15
CA GLN A 177 13.78 -5.55 -7.58
C GLN A 177 13.90 -4.46 -8.66
N SER A 178 14.84 -4.61 -9.60
CA SER A 178 15.01 -3.64 -10.70
C SER A 178 13.73 -3.52 -11.54
N LEU A 179 13.06 -4.64 -11.83
CA LEU A 179 11.75 -4.62 -12.51
C LEU A 179 10.70 -3.84 -11.72
N LEU A 180 10.57 -4.10 -10.42
CA LEU A 180 9.60 -3.44 -9.58
C LEU A 180 9.86 -1.94 -9.48
N ASP A 181 11.13 -1.53 -9.42
CA ASP A 181 11.53 -0.12 -9.38
C ASP A 181 11.19 0.59 -10.70
N HIS A 182 11.44 -0.06 -11.85
CA HIS A 182 11.01 0.48 -13.16
C HIS A 182 9.49 0.64 -13.27
N LEU A 183 8.70 -0.31 -12.75
CA LEU A 183 7.24 -0.21 -12.72
C LEU A 183 6.77 0.91 -11.79
N GLU A 184 7.44 1.11 -10.65
CA GLU A 184 7.14 2.18 -9.71
C GLU A 184 7.43 3.57 -10.30
N ILE A 185 8.56 3.71 -11.01
CA ILE A 185 8.88 4.92 -11.79
C ILE A 185 7.79 5.20 -12.82
N HIS A 186 7.41 4.19 -13.62
CA HIS A 186 6.36 4.34 -14.64
C HIS A 186 5.01 4.75 -14.04
N LEU A 187 4.62 4.16 -12.91
CA LEU A 187 3.41 4.53 -12.18
C LEU A 187 3.44 6.00 -11.73
N ASN A 188 4.59 6.48 -11.26
CA ASN A 188 4.76 7.87 -10.85
C ASN A 188 4.68 8.85 -12.04
N GLU A 189 5.24 8.50 -13.20
CA GLU A 189 5.11 9.29 -14.43
C GLU A 189 3.64 9.43 -14.89
N LEU A 190 2.85 8.35 -14.78
CA LEU A 190 1.42 8.38 -15.07
C LEU A 190 0.65 9.30 -14.10
N LYS A 191 1.01 9.30 -12.81
CA LYS A 191 0.42 10.20 -11.80
C LYS A 191 0.76 11.67 -12.07
N VAL A 192 1.98 11.97 -12.52
CA VAL A 192 2.40 13.35 -12.87
C VAL A 192 1.72 13.83 -14.15
N SER A 193 1.68 13.00 -15.19
CA SER A 193 1.07 13.37 -16.49
C SER A 193 -0.45 13.52 -16.44
N SER A 194 -1.14 12.73 -15.61
CA SER A 194 -2.58 12.92 -15.36
C SER A 194 -2.89 14.22 -14.62
N SER A 195 -1.99 14.66 -13.74
CA SER A 195 -2.14 15.92 -12.99
C SER A 195 -1.83 17.17 -13.84
N SER A 196 -0.95 17.07 -14.83
CA SER A 196 -0.58 18.20 -15.70
C SER A 196 -1.56 18.45 -16.85
N ASN A 197 -2.30 17.43 -17.29
CA ASN A 197 -3.24 17.55 -18.42
C ASN A 197 -4.49 18.40 -18.10
N SER A 198 -4.91 18.53 -16.84
CA SER A 198 -6.03 19.42 -16.49
C SER A 198 -5.67 20.91 -16.51
N GLU A 199 -4.42 21.28 -16.20
CA GLU A 199 -3.96 22.68 -16.22
C GLU A 199 -3.37 23.11 -17.58
N SER A 200 -2.74 22.21 -18.33
CA SER A 200 -2.10 22.56 -19.60
C SER A 200 -3.10 22.74 -20.76
N ILE A 201 -4.19 21.97 -20.79
CA ILE A 201 -5.25 22.11 -21.80
C ILE A 201 -5.97 23.45 -21.64
N ALA A 202 -6.30 23.83 -20.40
CA ALA A 202 -6.94 25.11 -20.11
C ALA A 202 -6.05 26.32 -20.47
N THR A 203 -4.74 26.21 -20.30
CA THR A 203 -3.79 27.30 -20.56
C THR A 203 -3.42 27.41 -22.05
N SER A 204 -3.36 26.29 -22.79
CA SER A 204 -3.04 26.29 -24.23
C SER A 204 -4.18 26.80 -25.14
N MET A 205 -5.42 26.83 -24.64
CA MET A 205 -6.58 27.38 -25.36
C MET A 205 -6.63 28.92 -25.39
N PHE A 206 -5.75 29.61 -24.65
CA PHE A 206 -5.73 31.07 -24.58
C PHE A 206 -4.43 31.63 -25.14
N THR A 207 -4.55 32.53 -26.13
CA THR A 207 -3.42 33.30 -26.67
C THR A 207 -3.38 34.69 -26.03
N LYS A 208 -2.20 35.32 -26.01
CA LYS A 208 -2.04 36.72 -25.52
C LYS A 208 -2.80 37.74 -26.36
N GLU A 209 -3.14 37.39 -27.60
CA GLU A 209 -3.81 38.25 -28.58
C GLU A 209 -5.31 38.37 -28.31
N ASP A 210 -5.94 37.34 -27.74
CA ASP A 210 -7.35 37.37 -27.35
C ASP A 210 -7.51 37.14 -25.83
N PRO A 211 -7.61 38.22 -25.03
CA PRO A 211 -7.73 38.13 -23.58
C PRO A 211 -9.15 37.74 -23.11
N ARG A 212 -10.05 37.27 -23.99
CA ARG A 212 -11.41 36.88 -23.61
C ARG A 212 -11.43 35.55 -22.88
N CYS A 213 -12.29 35.46 -21.87
CA CYS A 213 -12.57 34.21 -21.12
C CYS A 213 -13.69 33.41 -21.81
N ILE A 214 -13.61 32.09 -21.77
CA ILE A 214 -14.63 31.16 -22.30
C ILE A 214 -15.45 30.54 -21.16
N PRO A 215 -16.66 30.02 -21.40
CA PRO A 215 -17.47 29.40 -20.35
C PRO A 215 -16.69 28.33 -19.57
N GLY A 216 -16.73 28.43 -18.24
CA GLY A 216 -16.01 27.55 -17.31
C GLY A 216 -14.53 27.86 -17.09
N HIS A 217 -13.90 28.73 -17.90
CA HIS A 217 -12.45 28.95 -17.85
C HIS A 217 -12.06 30.45 -17.90
N HIS A 218 -11.26 30.89 -16.93
CA HIS A 218 -10.69 32.23 -16.92
C HIS A 218 -9.41 32.27 -17.75
N ASN A 219 -9.31 33.26 -18.64
CA ASN A 219 -8.11 33.52 -19.41
C ASN A 219 -7.07 34.24 -18.54
N PRO A 220 -5.88 33.66 -18.29
CA PRO A 220 -4.85 34.28 -17.45
C PRO A 220 -4.32 35.64 -17.97
N TYR A 221 -4.56 35.95 -19.25
CA TYR A 221 -4.17 37.23 -19.87
C TYR A 221 -5.27 38.31 -19.76
N ALA A 222 -6.42 38.01 -19.16
CA ALA A 222 -7.49 38.97 -18.95
C ALA A 222 -7.08 40.06 -17.94
N LYS A 223 -6.90 41.30 -18.41
CA LYS A 223 -6.58 42.45 -17.55
C LYS A 223 -7.81 43.14 -16.93
N SER A 224 -9.00 42.82 -17.42
CA SER A 224 -10.25 43.51 -17.03
C SER A 224 -10.81 43.07 -15.69
N HIS A 225 -10.46 41.86 -15.22
CA HIS A 225 -10.91 41.30 -13.96
C HIS A 225 -9.99 40.14 -13.55
N PRO A 226 -9.82 39.88 -12.24
CA PRO A 226 -9.10 38.71 -11.77
C PRO A 226 -10.00 37.45 -11.78
N LYS A 227 -9.41 36.26 -11.69
CA LYS A 227 -10.09 34.95 -11.84
C LYS A 227 -11.30 34.82 -10.92
N GLU A 228 -11.16 35.24 -9.67
CA GLU A 228 -12.20 35.19 -8.65
C GLU A 228 -13.46 35.97 -9.04
N ASN A 229 -13.36 36.98 -9.91
CA ASN A 229 -14.49 37.80 -10.34
C ASN A 229 -14.91 37.52 -11.79
N CYS A 230 -14.42 36.44 -12.40
CA CYS A 230 -14.74 36.07 -13.77
C CYS A 230 -16.15 35.51 -13.92
N TRP A 231 -17.05 36.25 -14.56
CA TRP A 231 -18.44 35.82 -14.81
C TRP A 231 -18.57 34.63 -15.76
N LYS A 232 -17.51 34.26 -16.48
CA LYS A 232 -17.50 33.06 -17.32
C LYS A 232 -17.19 31.79 -16.51
N VAL A 233 -16.48 31.94 -15.38
CA VAL A 233 -16.23 30.87 -14.41
C VAL A 233 -17.32 30.82 -13.34
N TYR A 234 -17.81 31.99 -12.91
CA TYR A 234 -18.77 32.18 -11.83
C TYR A 234 -20.00 33.00 -12.31
N PRO A 235 -20.94 32.40 -13.08
CA PRO A 235 -22.12 33.09 -13.62
C PRO A 235 -23.03 33.71 -12.54
N GLU A 236 -23.05 33.12 -11.35
CA GLU A 236 -23.80 33.60 -10.18
C GLU A 236 -23.37 35.00 -9.74
N LYS A 237 -22.07 35.33 -9.86
CA LYS A 237 -21.54 36.67 -9.54
C LYS A 237 -22.05 37.73 -10.49
N LYS A 238 -22.38 37.36 -11.74
CA LYS A 238 -23.01 38.27 -12.70
C LYS A 238 -24.44 38.60 -12.28
N ALA A 239 -25.19 37.61 -11.80
CA ALA A 239 -26.56 37.81 -11.33
C ALA A 239 -26.60 38.70 -10.08
N GLU A 240 -25.69 38.50 -9.13
CA GLU A 240 -25.55 39.36 -7.94
C GLU A 240 -25.18 40.80 -8.29
N PHE A 241 -24.27 41.00 -9.25
CA PHE A 241 -23.88 42.34 -9.71
C PHE A 241 -25.05 43.07 -10.38
N MET A 242 -25.82 42.39 -11.24
CA MET A 242 -26.98 42.98 -11.89
C MET A 242 -28.07 43.37 -10.88
N LYS A 243 -28.33 42.51 -9.88
CA LYS A 243 -29.27 42.79 -8.80
C LYS A 243 -28.87 44.04 -7.99
N LYS A 244 -27.59 44.15 -7.60
CA LYS A 244 -27.07 45.35 -6.92
C LYS A 244 -27.19 46.62 -7.76
N LYS A 245 -27.03 46.52 -9.09
CA LYS A 245 -27.17 47.65 -10.01
C LYS A 245 -28.62 48.10 -10.16
N GLU A 246 -29.56 47.16 -10.20
CA GLU A 246 -30.99 47.46 -10.18
C GLU A 246 -31.41 48.14 -8.87
N ASP A 247 -30.99 47.60 -7.72
CA ASP A 247 -31.29 48.13 -6.39
C ASP A 247 -30.77 49.58 -6.19
N SER A 248 -29.59 49.88 -6.74
CA SER A 248 -28.99 51.23 -6.70
C SER A 248 -29.66 52.22 -7.65
N HIS A 249 -30.12 51.77 -8.83
CA HIS A 249 -30.91 52.62 -9.73
C HIS A 249 -32.31 52.92 -9.20
N THR A 250 -32.96 52.00 -8.49
CA THR A 250 -34.23 52.26 -7.81
C THR A 250 -34.08 53.25 -6.66
N ARG A 251 -32.95 53.23 -5.93
CA ARG A 251 -32.64 54.23 -4.89
C ARG A 251 -32.38 55.63 -5.44
N ALA A 252 -31.72 55.76 -6.59
CA ALA A 252 -31.43 57.04 -7.22
C ALA A 252 -32.64 57.72 -7.88
N LYS A 253 -33.74 56.98 -8.13
CA LYS A 253 -35.02 57.53 -8.63
C LYS A 253 -36.01 57.89 -7.53
N ALA A 254 -35.73 57.52 -6.28
CA ALA A 254 -36.59 57.74 -5.12
C ALA A 254 -36.10 58.87 -4.19
N ALA A 255 -35.07 59.62 -4.61
CA ALA A 255 -34.56 60.84 -3.98
C ALA A 255 -34.76 62.01 -4.95
#